data_AF-A0A955RDN7-F1
#
_entry.id   AF-A0A955RDN7-F1
#
_cell.length_a   1.000
_cell.length_b   1.000
_cell.length_c   1.000
_cell.angle_alpha   90.00
_cell.angle_beta   90.00
_cell.angle_gamma   90.00
#
_symmetry.space_group_name_H-M   'P 1'
#
loop_
_entity.id
_entity.type
_entity.pdbx_description
1 polymer ?
#
loop_
_entity_poly.entity_id
_entity_poly.type
_entity_poly.pdbx_seq_one_letter_code
_entity_poly.pdbx_strand_id
1 'polypeptide(L)'
;MSIHIKPHLASGNIVAGRRPLRLPCVGRQEQEVPLSLRFARVAIVTSLLAACAGEPPIVPTDNGTATDGDADDDGYSLADGDCDDGDPNIHPDANDVFGDGIDQNCDDADGVDADGDGHAWTGSGGDDCDDAENTVYGGAPEIGWDDIDQDC
;
A
#
# COMPACT_ATOMS: atom_id res chain seq x y z
N MET A 1 -47.56 -22.35 -3.89
CA MET A 1 -48.30 -21.31 -3.14
C MET A 1 -47.26 -20.41 -2.50
N SER A 2 -47.26 -19.12 -2.84
CA SER A 2 -46.56 -18.05 -2.12
C SER A 2 -45.02 -18.01 -2.22
N ILE A 3 -44.37 -16.88 -2.46
CA ILE A 3 -44.80 -15.52 -2.82
C ILE A 3 -43.57 -14.81 -3.38
N HIS A 4 -43.75 -14.20 -4.54
CA HIS A 4 -42.81 -13.29 -5.18
C HIS A 4 -42.84 -11.95 -4.42
N ILE A 5 -41.69 -11.49 -3.92
CA ILE A 5 -41.60 -10.14 -3.35
C ILE A 5 -40.30 -9.47 -3.80
N LYS A 6 -40.41 -8.64 -4.83
CA LYS A 6 -39.65 -7.39 -5.05
C LYS A 6 -40.61 -6.45 -5.82
N PRO A 7 -40.49 -5.11 -5.77
CA PRO A 7 -39.53 -4.26 -5.07
C PRO A 7 -40.21 -3.13 -4.26
N HIS A 8 -39.46 -2.44 -3.39
CA HIS A 8 -39.82 -1.09 -2.95
C HIS A 8 -38.61 -0.18 -3.10
N LEU A 9 -38.71 0.77 -4.04
CA LEU A 9 -37.88 1.97 -4.04
C LEU A 9 -38.20 2.79 -2.79
N ALA A 10 -37.16 3.22 -2.08
CA ALA A 10 -37.22 4.36 -1.19
C ALA A 10 -36.03 5.26 -1.51
N SER A 11 -36.34 6.47 -1.98
CA SER A 11 -35.40 7.56 -2.20
C SER A 11 -34.61 7.85 -0.92
N GLY A 12 -33.32 7.51 -0.93
CA GLY A 12 -32.35 7.97 0.03
C GLY A 12 -31.87 9.38 -0.34
N ASN A 13 -32.25 10.35 0.47
CA ASN A 13 -31.84 11.74 0.38
C ASN A 13 -30.30 11.83 0.56
N ILE A 14 -29.59 12.46 -0.39
CA ILE A 14 -28.16 12.73 -0.25
C ILE A 14 -28.00 13.81 0.82
N VAL A 15 -27.76 13.40 2.06
CA VAL A 15 -27.22 14.28 3.09
C VAL A 15 -25.74 14.43 2.78
N ALA A 16 -25.35 15.59 2.28
CA ALA A 16 -23.95 15.98 2.15
C ALA A 16 -23.26 15.91 3.52
N GLY A 17 -22.63 14.77 3.81
CA GLY A 17 -21.74 14.59 4.94
C GLY A 17 -20.56 15.53 4.78
N ARG A 18 -20.52 16.58 5.61
CA ARG A 18 -19.36 17.45 5.75
C ARG A 18 -18.19 16.58 6.23
N ARG A 19 -17.27 16.28 5.33
CA ARG A 19 -15.98 15.69 5.70
C ARG A 19 -15.35 16.62 6.75
N PRO A 20 -14.87 16.10 7.90
CA PRO A 20 -14.02 16.90 8.76
C PRO A 20 -12.77 17.23 7.94
N LEU A 21 -12.56 18.52 7.68
CA LEU A 21 -11.28 19.00 7.18
C LEU A 21 -10.24 18.58 8.21
N ARG A 22 -9.38 17.63 7.83
CA ARG A 22 -8.17 17.30 8.59
C ARG A 22 -7.38 18.59 8.73
N LEU A 23 -7.36 19.11 9.96
CA LEU A 23 -6.42 20.12 10.40
C LEU A 23 -5.00 19.60 10.11
N PRO A 24 -4.18 20.31 9.32
CA PRO A 24 -2.76 20.04 9.36
C PRO A 24 -2.19 20.50 10.70
N CYS A 25 -1.26 19.70 11.18
CA CYS A 25 -0.50 19.86 12.39
C CYS A 25 0.31 21.16 12.46
N VAL A 26 0.95 21.31 13.63
CA VAL A 26 2.02 22.23 14.04
C VAL A 26 1.46 23.47 14.75
N GLY A 27 1.72 23.66 16.04
CA GLY A 27 2.94 23.30 16.77
C GLY A 27 3.51 24.61 17.27
N ARG A 28 3.38 24.79 18.59
CA ARG A 28 3.80 25.95 19.37
C ARG A 28 5.26 26.33 19.09
N GLN A 29 5.51 27.58 18.70
CA GLN A 29 6.71 28.32 19.09
C GLN A 29 6.30 29.78 19.38
N GLU A 30 6.24 30.11 20.66
CA GLU A 30 6.15 31.48 21.15
C GLU A 30 7.50 32.14 20.84
N GLN A 31 7.53 33.06 19.88
CA GLN A 31 8.72 33.86 19.62
C GLN A 31 8.54 35.25 20.22
N GLU A 32 8.97 35.36 21.47
CA GLU A 32 9.23 36.62 22.18
C GLU A 32 10.19 37.47 21.33
N VAL A 33 9.79 38.67 20.90
CA VAL A 33 10.72 39.65 20.32
C VAL A 33 10.63 40.94 21.12
N PRO A 34 11.71 41.35 21.84
CA PRO A 34 11.65 42.50 22.74
C PRO A 34 11.52 43.82 21.97
N LEU A 35 10.74 44.72 22.57
CA LEU A 35 10.38 46.04 22.05
C LEU A 35 11.57 47.00 22.06
N SER A 36 12.45 46.90 21.06
CA SER A 36 13.48 47.90 20.73
C SER A 36 14.04 47.51 19.36
N LEU A 37 13.74 48.18 18.25
CA LEU A 37 14.38 49.44 17.89
C LEU A 37 13.71 49.97 16.62
N ARG A 38 13.27 51.23 16.65
CA ARG A 38 12.75 51.95 15.48
C ARG A 38 13.89 52.15 14.47
N PHE A 39 13.63 52.06 13.17
CA PHE A 39 14.02 53.01 12.10
C PHE A 39 13.90 52.37 10.69
N ALA A 40 12.81 52.74 10.02
CA ALA A 40 12.74 53.20 8.63
C ALA A 40 13.03 52.26 7.43
N ARG A 41 12.05 52.32 6.49
CA ARG A 41 12.10 52.14 5.03
C ARG A 41 11.74 50.75 4.47
N VAL A 42 10.47 50.67 4.06
CA VAL A 42 9.97 50.17 2.77
C VAL A 42 10.83 49.10 2.08
N ALA A 43 10.38 47.85 2.20
CA ALA A 43 10.47 46.88 1.12
C ALA A 43 9.08 46.23 0.99
N ILE A 44 8.26 46.81 0.12
CA ILE A 44 7.18 46.06 -0.55
C ILE A 44 7.87 45.08 -1.49
N VAL A 45 7.15 44.02 -1.86
CA VAL A 45 7.45 43.01 -2.89
C VAL A 45 7.88 41.67 -2.29
N THR A 46 6.85 40.95 -1.85
CA THR A 46 6.56 39.58 -2.29
C THR A 46 7.76 38.73 -2.66
N SER A 47 8.17 37.85 -1.76
CA SER A 47 8.85 36.61 -2.13
C SER A 47 8.21 35.50 -1.33
N LEU A 48 7.00 35.15 -1.78
CA LEU A 48 6.34 33.90 -1.46
C LEU A 48 7.22 32.78 -2.03
N LEU A 49 8.23 32.33 -1.30
CA LEU A 49 8.73 30.96 -1.48
C LEU A 49 8.12 30.13 -0.36
N ALA A 50 6.84 29.81 -0.56
CA ALA A 50 6.21 28.69 0.09
C ALA A 50 6.94 27.43 -0.40
N ALA A 51 7.87 26.93 0.42
CA ALA A 51 8.42 25.60 0.25
C ALA A 51 7.41 24.60 0.83
N CYS A 52 6.58 24.05 -0.05
CA CYS A 52 5.92 22.77 0.15
C CYS A 52 5.60 22.16 -1.20
N ALA A 53 6.65 21.77 -1.92
CA ALA A 53 6.58 20.64 -2.83
C ALA A 53 7.23 19.47 -2.08
N GLY A 54 6.39 18.58 -1.54
CA GLY A 54 6.78 17.19 -1.54
C GLY A 54 6.73 16.80 -3.01
N GLU A 55 7.88 16.81 -3.67
CA GLU A 55 8.00 16.16 -4.97
C GLU A 55 7.65 14.69 -4.75
N PRO A 56 6.64 14.14 -5.44
CA PRO A 56 6.52 12.69 -5.51
C PRO A 56 7.85 12.14 -6.06
N PRO A 57 8.26 10.91 -5.68
CA PRO A 57 9.42 10.30 -6.30
C PRO A 57 9.25 10.40 -7.81
N ILE A 58 10.24 11.01 -8.46
CA ILE A 58 10.38 10.93 -9.90
C ILE A 58 10.58 9.45 -10.22
N VAL A 59 9.49 8.76 -10.57
CA VAL A 59 9.59 7.45 -11.23
C VAL A 59 10.49 7.68 -12.44
N PRO A 60 11.59 6.94 -12.59
CA PRO A 60 12.44 7.06 -13.77
C PRO A 60 11.54 6.78 -14.97
N THR A 61 11.26 7.79 -15.79
CA THR A 61 10.67 7.50 -17.10
C THR A 61 11.79 6.79 -17.85
N ASP A 62 11.67 5.47 -17.92
CA ASP A 62 12.58 4.64 -18.68
C ASP A 62 12.75 5.24 -20.07
N ASN A 63 14.01 5.41 -20.45
CA ASN A 63 14.41 5.82 -21.79
C ASN A 63 14.77 4.59 -22.63
N GLY A 64 14.46 3.39 -22.14
CA GLY A 64 14.12 2.22 -22.88
C GLY A 64 12.70 2.33 -23.42
N THR A 65 12.52 1.73 -24.56
CA THR A 65 11.28 1.77 -25.30
C THR A 65 10.29 0.82 -24.62
N ALA A 66 9.37 1.38 -23.81
CA ALA A 66 8.12 0.74 -23.34
C ALA A 66 7.26 0.25 -24.52
N THR A 67 7.77 -0.72 -25.26
CA THR A 67 7.16 -1.35 -26.44
C THR A 67 6.69 -2.76 -26.15
N ASP A 68 7.10 -3.34 -25.03
CA ASP A 68 6.52 -4.52 -24.39
C ASP A 68 5.34 -4.16 -23.48
N GLY A 69 5.33 -2.96 -22.89
CA GLY A 69 4.25 -2.53 -22.01
C GLY A 69 4.41 -3.01 -20.57
N ASP A 70 5.65 -3.28 -20.17
CA ASP A 70 6.12 -3.51 -18.80
C ASP A 70 6.78 -2.19 -18.34
N ALA A 71 6.18 -1.48 -17.40
CA ALA A 71 6.60 -0.13 -17.00
C ALA A 71 7.43 -0.08 -15.71
N ASP A 72 7.52 -1.18 -14.97
CA ASP A 72 8.36 -1.31 -13.77
C ASP A 72 9.53 -2.29 -13.91
N ASP A 73 9.69 -2.91 -15.09
CA ASP A 73 10.75 -3.81 -15.50
C ASP A 73 10.82 -5.10 -14.64
N ASP A 74 9.69 -5.61 -14.14
CA ASP A 74 9.63 -6.87 -13.41
C ASP A 74 9.49 -8.13 -14.31
N GLY A 75 9.29 -7.92 -15.62
CA GLY A 75 9.13 -8.96 -16.62
C GLY A 75 7.68 -9.34 -16.91
N TYR A 76 6.72 -8.68 -16.27
CA TYR A 76 5.29 -8.82 -16.50
C TYR A 76 4.67 -7.50 -16.95
N SER A 77 3.83 -7.56 -17.98
CA SER A 77 2.99 -6.43 -18.37
C SER A 77 1.56 -6.63 -17.84
N LEU A 78 0.76 -5.55 -17.84
CA LEU A 78 -0.70 -5.67 -17.63
C LEU A 78 -1.37 -6.69 -18.56
N ALA A 79 -0.81 -6.93 -19.76
CA ALA A 79 -1.34 -7.90 -20.71
C ALA A 79 -0.95 -9.35 -20.37
N ASP A 80 0.13 -9.54 -19.62
CA ASP A 80 0.66 -10.83 -19.20
C ASP A 80 0.17 -11.27 -17.81
N GLY A 81 -0.54 -10.39 -17.09
CA GLY A 81 -1.23 -10.73 -15.85
C GLY A 81 -0.81 -9.91 -14.64
N ASP A 82 0.12 -8.97 -14.80
CA ASP A 82 0.44 -8.01 -13.75
C ASP A 82 -0.76 -7.07 -13.49
N CYS A 83 -1.02 -6.83 -12.21
CA CYS A 83 -2.12 -6.06 -11.68
C CYS A 83 -1.72 -4.63 -11.28
N ASP A 84 -0.42 -4.31 -11.17
CA ASP A 84 0.13 -2.97 -10.94
C ASP A 84 1.51 -2.76 -11.62
N ASP A 85 1.48 -2.50 -12.93
CA ASP A 85 2.59 -2.14 -13.86
C ASP A 85 3.38 -0.86 -13.50
N GLY A 86 3.36 -0.45 -12.23
CA GLY A 86 4.18 0.60 -11.67
C GLY A 86 4.85 0.22 -10.35
N ASP A 87 4.66 -1.02 -9.87
CA ASP A 87 5.31 -1.57 -8.69
C ASP A 87 5.88 -2.97 -9.00
N PRO A 88 7.21 -3.08 -9.14
CA PRO A 88 7.86 -4.35 -9.53
C PRO A 88 7.84 -5.43 -8.43
N ASN A 89 7.11 -5.19 -7.33
CA ASN A 89 6.83 -6.18 -6.30
C ASN A 89 5.39 -6.73 -6.38
N ILE A 90 4.59 -6.29 -7.35
CA ILE A 90 3.23 -6.73 -7.58
C ILE A 90 3.19 -7.36 -8.97
N HIS A 91 3.21 -8.69 -9.05
CA HIS A 91 3.21 -9.42 -10.31
C HIS A 91 2.86 -10.90 -10.07
N PRO A 92 2.48 -11.68 -11.11
CA PRO A 92 2.02 -13.08 -10.98
C PRO A 92 2.91 -14.06 -10.17
N ASP A 93 4.19 -13.74 -10.00
CA ASP A 93 5.18 -14.56 -9.31
C ASP A 93 5.68 -13.93 -7.99
N ALA A 94 5.10 -12.80 -7.58
CA ALA A 94 5.50 -12.12 -6.36
C ALA A 94 5.08 -12.91 -5.12
N ASN A 95 5.76 -12.65 -4.01
CA ASN A 95 5.38 -13.25 -2.73
C ASN A 95 4.18 -12.51 -2.15
N ASP A 96 3.12 -13.23 -1.83
CA ASP A 96 1.91 -12.69 -1.22
C ASP A 96 2.03 -12.70 0.31
N VAL A 97 1.80 -11.54 0.94
CA VAL A 97 1.88 -11.39 2.40
C VAL A 97 0.47 -11.41 2.98
N PHE A 98 0.16 -12.47 3.71
CA PHE A 98 -1.16 -12.64 4.31
C PHE A 98 -1.60 -11.44 5.18
N GLY A 99 -2.75 -10.89 4.84
CA GLY A 99 -3.51 -9.96 5.69
C GLY A 99 -2.96 -8.53 5.71
N ASP A 100 -2.07 -8.17 4.77
CA ASP A 100 -1.70 -6.78 4.53
C ASP A 100 -2.72 -6.04 3.65
N GLY A 101 -3.61 -6.79 2.99
CA GLY A 101 -4.70 -6.28 2.16
C GLY A 101 -4.28 -5.93 0.74
N ILE A 102 -3.09 -6.36 0.32
CA ILE A 102 -2.53 -6.20 -1.02
C ILE A 102 -2.46 -7.60 -1.63
N ASP A 103 -2.90 -7.72 -2.88
CA ASP A 103 -2.70 -8.92 -3.69
C ASP A 103 -1.39 -8.72 -4.45
N GLN A 104 -0.26 -9.18 -3.91
CA GLN A 104 1.04 -8.99 -4.55
C GLN A 104 1.20 -9.94 -5.75
N ASN A 105 0.60 -11.12 -5.70
CA ASN A 105 0.81 -12.18 -6.70
C ASN A 105 -0.23 -12.15 -7.84
N CYS A 106 -1.15 -11.17 -7.83
CA CYS A 106 -2.22 -10.99 -8.81
C CYS A 106 -3.14 -12.22 -8.99
N ASP A 107 -3.40 -12.98 -7.92
CA ASP A 107 -4.26 -14.18 -7.93
C ASP A 107 -5.70 -13.95 -7.46
N ASP A 108 -6.07 -12.68 -7.22
CA ASP A 108 -7.33 -12.20 -6.64
C ASP A 108 -7.51 -12.58 -5.14
N ALA A 109 -6.45 -12.96 -4.43
CA ALA A 109 -6.41 -13.20 -2.97
C ALA A 109 -5.37 -12.33 -2.25
N ASP A 110 -5.34 -12.40 -0.92
CA ASP A 110 -4.43 -11.65 -0.01
C ASP A 110 -3.80 -12.70 0.91
N GLY A 111 -3.13 -13.66 0.27
CA GLY A 111 -2.59 -14.88 0.85
C GLY A 111 -3.64 -15.80 1.48
N VAL A 112 -3.21 -17.00 1.84
CA VAL A 112 -3.98 -17.93 2.69
C VAL A 112 -3.09 -18.35 3.84
N ASP A 113 -3.53 -18.11 5.07
CA ASP A 113 -2.88 -18.54 6.32
C ASP A 113 -3.93 -19.26 7.17
N ALA A 114 -3.93 -20.60 7.10
CA ALA A 114 -4.91 -21.45 7.75
C ALA A 114 -4.49 -21.86 9.18
N ASP A 115 -3.19 -21.85 9.49
CA ASP A 115 -2.69 -22.22 10.82
C ASP A 115 -2.42 -21.01 11.75
N GLY A 116 -2.36 -19.80 11.19
CA GLY A 116 -2.25 -18.53 11.88
C GLY A 116 -0.83 -18.16 12.32
N ASP A 117 0.23 -18.62 11.66
CA ASP A 117 1.60 -18.19 11.92
C ASP A 117 1.96 -16.82 11.31
N GLY A 118 1.15 -16.32 10.39
CA GLY A 118 1.35 -15.06 9.68
C GLY A 118 2.19 -15.18 8.40
N HIS A 119 2.44 -16.39 7.91
CA HIS A 119 3.01 -16.70 6.62
C HIS A 119 1.90 -17.22 5.70
N ALA A 120 1.96 -16.87 4.40
CA ALA A 120 0.98 -17.34 3.45
C ALA A 120 1.41 -18.68 2.86
N TRP A 121 0.46 -19.57 2.59
CA TRP A 121 0.69 -20.84 1.93
C TRP A 121 1.35 -20.64 0.56
N THR A 122 2.33 -21.48 0.25
CA THR A 122 2.99 -21.57 -1.06
C THR A 122 2.01 -21.75 -2.23
N GLY A 123 0.83 -22.32 -2.00
CA GLY A 123 -0.23 -22.45 -2.99
C GLY A 123 -0.97 -21.14 -3.32
N SER A 124 -0.85 -20.13 -2.45
CA SER A 124 -1.33 -18.75 -2.64
C SER A 124 -0.17 -17.77 -2.73
N GLY A 125 0.99 -18.21 -3.23
CA GLY A 125 2.16 -17.35 -3.46
C GLY A 125 2.94 -16.91 -2.22
N GLY A 126 2.74 -17.50 -1.05
CA GLY A 126 3.59 -17.24 0.12
C GLY A 126 4.75 -18.22 0.29
N ASP A 127 5.35 -18.23 1.49
CA ASP A 127 6.53 -19.01 1.85
C ASP A 127 6.25 -20.19 2.80
N ASP A 128 4.99 -20.43 3.17
CA ASP A 128 4.60 -21.55 4.03
C ASP A 128 4.36 -22.84 3.22
N CYS A 129 5.16 -23.88 3.50
CA CYS A 129 5.05 -25.19 2.85
C CYS A 129 4.09 -26.18 3.55
N ASP A 130 3.65 -25.91 4.78
CA ASP A 130 2.67 -26.72 5.53
C ASP A 130 1.68 -25.83 6.32
N ASP A 131 0.67 -25.33 5.60
CA ASP A 131 -0.47 -24.49 6.05
C ASP A 131 -1.41 -25.17 7.07
N ALA A 132 -0.91 -26.16 7.79
CA ALA A 132 -1.58 -26.82 8.91
C ALA A 132 -0.73 -26.81 10.19
N GLU A 133 0.53 -26.41 10.16
CA GLU A 133 1.49 -26.47 11.26
C GLU A 133 2.32 -25.18 11.38
N ASN A 134 1.92 -24.31 12.32
CA ASN A 134 2.42 -22.93 12.51
C ASN A 134 3.93 -22.75 12.81
N THR A 135 4.66 -23.87 12.84
CA THR A 135 6.10 -23.93 13.07
C THR A 135 6.89 -24.31 11.81
N VAL A 136 6.22 -24.49 10.67
CA VAL A 136 6.80 -24.89 9.39
C VAL A 136 6.52 -23.80 8.37
N TYR A 137 7.52 -22.97 8.05
CA TYR A 137 7.39 -21.87 7.11
C TYR A 137 8.78 -21.40 6.68
N GLY A 138 8.87 -20.64 5.58
CA GLY A 138 10.12 -20.08 5.08
C GLY A 138 10.96 -19.36 6.14
N GLY A 139 12.11 -19.96 6.51
CA GLY A 139 13.01 -19.40 7.52
C GLY A 139 12.60 -19.65 8.98
N ALA A 140 11.69 -20.58 9.24
CA ALA A 140 11.35 -21.01 10.59
C ALA A 140 12.57 -21.59 11.35
N PRO A 141 12.59 -21.52 12.70
CA PRO A 141 13.68 -22.10 13.47
C PRO A 141 13.71 -23.63 13.43
N GLU A 142 14.84 -24.19 12.98
CA GLU A 142 15.08 -25.63 12.98
C GLU A 142 15.07 -26.28 14.37
N ILE A 143 14.27 -27.34 14.51
CA ILE A 143 14.24 -28.21 15.69
C ILE A 143 15.03 -29.46 15.37
N GLY A 144 16.25 -29.54 15.90
CA GLY A 144 17.09 -30.71 15.66
C GLY A 144 16.43 -32.03 16.13
N TRP A 145 16.57 -33.07 15.30
CA TRP A 145 16.26 -34.47 15.60
C TRP A 145 14.77 -34.86 15.65
N ASP A 146 13.88 -34.06 15.07
CA ASP A 146 12.46 -34.42 14.90
C ASP A 146 12.09 -34.89 13.48
N ASP A 147 13.06 -34.91 12.56
CA ASP A 147 12.92 -35.31 11.15
C ASP A 147 11.91 -34.45 10.37
N ILE A 148 11.54 -33.26 10.88
CA ILE A 148 10.75 -32.25 10.18
C ILE A 148 11.71 -31.20 9.64
N ASP A 149 11.43 -30.70 8.45
CA ASP A 149 12.14 -29.58 7.81
C ASP A 149 11.30 -28.34 8.12
N GLN A 150 11.69 -27.53 9.10
CA GLN A 150 10.85 -26.41 9.53
C GLN A 150 10.94 -25.26 8.55
N ASP A 151 12.09 -25.07 7.88
CA ASP A 151 12.34 -23.91 7.03
C ASP A 151 12.04 -24.08 5.53
N CYS A 152 11.49 -25.23 5.11
CA CYS A 152 11.13 -25.57 3.73
C CYS A 152 12.33 -25.53 2.71
#